data_AF-A0A009RW86-F1
#
_entry.id   AF-A0A009RW86-F1
#
_cell.length_a   1.000
_cell.length_b   1.000
_cell.length_c   1.000
_cell.angle_alpha   90.00
_cell.angle_beta   90.00
_cell.angle_gamma   90.00
#
_symmetry.space_group_name_H-M   'P 1'
#
loop_
_entity.id
_entity.type
_entity.pdbx_description
1 polymer ?
#
loop_
_entity_poly.entity_id
_entity_poly.type
_entity_poly.pdbx_seq_one_letter_code
_entity_poly.pdbx_strand_id
1 'polypeptide(L)'
;MSTHPNTLLFILFAFVLLPIWGVHLPFAKTLTILTFMFGLIPILGNLISNTLTFIAALTISLGLAGVALLYLVLVHKLEYFINAKIIGHKINANAWEILLAMLIFESIFGLSGLIAAPIFYAYLKLELKDARLI
;
A
#
# COMPACT_ATOMS: atom_id res chain seq x y z
N MET A 1 4.48 -17.20 4.48
CA MET A 1 3.72 -16.88 3.26
C MET A 1 2.93 -15.61 3.53
N SER A 2 3.51 -14.45 3.23
CA SER A 2 2.90 -13.14 3.47
C SER A 2 1.76 -12.92 2.49
N THR A 3 0.51 -13.12 2.93
CA THR A 3 -0.66 -12.72 2.16
C THR A 3 -0.72 -11.19 2.13
N HIS A 4 -0.18 -10.57 1.08
CA HIS A 4 -0.33 -9.14 0.86
C HIS A 4 -1.82 -8.83 0.63
N PRO A 5 -2.47 -8.07 1.52
CA PRO A 5 -3.91 -7.81 1.41
C PRO A 5 -4.26 -7.15 0.07
N ASN A 6 -3.35 -6.36 -0.52
CA ASN A 6 -3.56 -5.72 -1.82
C ASN A 6 -3.74 -6.67 -2.99
N THR A 7 -2.95 -7.74 -3.08
CA THR A 7 -3.10 -8.71 -4.18
C THR A 7 -4.44 -9.43 -4.07
N LEU A 8 -4.84 -9.79 -2.86
CA LEU A 8 -6.11 -10.46 -2.59
C LEU A 8 -7.31 -9.56 -2.89
N LEU A 9 -7.25 -8.29 -2.46
CA LEU A 9 -8.27 -7.28 -2.75
C LEU A 9 -8.34 -6.97 -4.25
N PHE A 10 -7.20 -6.88 -4.94
CA PHE A 10 -7.16 -6.70 -6.39
C PHE A 10 -7.77 -7.89 -7.13
N ILE A 11 -7.50 -9.12 -6.69
CA ILE A 11 -8.11 -10.31 -7.28
C ILE A 11 -9.63 -10.28 -7.12
N LEU A 12 -10.12 -9.97 -5.92
CA LEU A 12 -11.56 -9.79 -5.65
C LEU A 12 -12.17 -8.70 -6.53
N PHE A 13 -11.50 -7.56 -6.68
CA PHE A 13 -11.98 -6.47 -7.51
C PHE A 13 -12.01 -6.85 -9.00
N ALA A 14 -10.90 -7.34 -9.54
CA ALA A 14 -10.69 -7.57 -10.97
C ALA A 14 -11.40 -8.84 -11.49
N PHE A 15 -11.51 -9.88 -10.67
CA PHE A 15 -12.04 -11.19 -11.10
C PHE A 15 -13.38 -11.56 -10.45
N VAL A 16 -13.88 -10.80 -9.47
CA VAL A 16 -15.20 -11.06 -8.87
C VAL A 16 -16.13 -9.87 -9.07
N LEU A 17 -15.79 -8.69 -8.55
CA LEU A 17 -16.66 -7.51 -8.60
C LEU A 17 -16.92 -7.01 -10.04
N LEU A 18 -15.88 -6.80 -10.84
CA LEU A 18 -16.05 -6.29 -12.21
C LEU A 18 -16.76 -7.28 -13.16
N PRO A 19 -16.46 -8.60 -13.13
CA PRO A 19 -17.17 -9.57 -13.96
C PRO A 19 -18.66 -9.72 -13.61
N ILE A 20 -19.06 -9.51 -12.36
CA ILE A 20 -20.49 -9.49 -11.96
C ILE A 20 -21.26 -8.39 -12.70
N TRP A 21 -20.58 -7.29 -13.07
CA TRP A 21 -21.14 -6.22 -13.89
C TRP A 21 -20.76 -6.30 -15.37
N GLY A 22 -20.25 -7.44 -15.83
CA GLY A 22 -19.90 -7.67 -17.24
C GLY A 22 -18.64 -6.93 -17.72
N VAL A 23 -17.91 -6.28 -16.83
CA VAL A 23 -16.70 -5.51 -17.16
C VAL A 23 -15.47 -6.37 -16.93
N HIS A 24 -14.56 -6.39 -17.90
CA HIS A 24 -13.29 -7.09 -17.79
C HIS A 24 -12.14 -6.09 -17.91
N LEU A 25 -11.26 -6.08 -16.90
CA LEU A 25 -10.06 -5.24 -16.93
C LEU A 25 -9.06 -5.82 -17.95
N PRO A 26 -8.60 -5.04 -18.95
CA PRO A 26 -7.53 -5.47 -19.83
C PRO A 26 -6.28 -5.76 -19.01
N PHE A 27 -5.57 -6.84 -19.37
CA PHE A 27 -4.35 -7.28 -18.69
C PHE A 27 -4.53 -7.61 -17.19
N ALA A 28 -5.74 -7.92 -16.71
CA ALA A 28 -6.01 -8.21 -15.29
C ALA A 28 -5.05 -9.25 -14.68
N LYS A 29 -4.70 -10.31 -15.42
CA LYS A 29 -3.72 -11.32 -14.98
C LYS A 29 -2.31 -10.73 -14.81
N THR A 30 -1.85 -9.94 -15.78
CA THR A 30 -0.55 -9.25 -15.73
C THR A 30 -0.51 -8.24 -14.59
N LEU A 31 -1.57 -7.46 -14.42
CA LEU A 31 -1.71 -6.50 -13.32
C LEU A 31 -1.67 -7.22 -11.98
N THR A 32 -2.31 -8.37 -11.83
CA THR A 32 -2.25 -9.16 -10.58
C THR A 32 -0.82 -9.58 -10.23
N ILE A 33 -0.07 -10.07 -11.22
CA ILE A 33 1.34 -10.45 -11.03
C ILE A 33 2.18 -9.22 -10.65
N LEU A 34 1.97 -8.10 -11.33
CA LEU A 34 2.65 -6.84 -11.01
C LEU A 34 2.29 -6.35 -9.61
N THR A 35 1.01 -6.34 -9.22
CA THR A 35 0.54 -5.97 -7.87
C THR A 35 1.18 -6.85 -6.81
N PHE A 36 1.35 -8.14 -7.07
CA PHE A 36 2.06 -9.05 -6.18
C PHE A 36 3.55 -8.73 -6.08
N MET A 37 4.25 -8.61 -7.21
CA MET A 37 5.68 -8.31 -7.25
C MET A 37 6.01 -6.96 -6.61
N PHE A 38 5.20 -5.95 -6.93
CA PHE A 38 5.34 -4.61 -6.39
C PHE A 38 4.90 -4.54 -4.92
N GLY A 39 3.94 -5.33 -4.48
CA GLY A 39 3.57 -5.45 -3.07
C GLY A 39 4.75 -5.85 -2.14
N LEU A 40 5.83 -6.42 -2.68
CA LEU A 40 7.07 -6.73 -1.96
C LEU A 40 7.93 -5.49 -1.63
N ILE A 41 7.71 -4.36 -2.33
CA ILE A 41 8.34 -3.06 -2.06
C ILE A 41 7.25 -2.16 -1.50
N PRO A 42 7.07 -2.12 -0.16
CA PRO A 42 5.99 -1.37 0.47
C PRO A 42 5.99 0.08 0.00
N ILE A 43 4.80 0.67 -0.12
CA ILE A 43 4.59 2.06 -0.56
C ILE A 43 4.83 2.26 -2.07
N LEU A 44 6.07 2.06 -2.55
CA LEU A 44 6.45 2.27 -3.95
C LEU A 44 5.63 1.39 -4.89
N GLY A 45 5.54 0.11 -4.57
CA GLY A 45 4.87 -0.84 -5.42
C GLY A 45 3.35 -0.68 -5.46
N ASN A 46 2.76 -0.30 -4.33
CA ASN A 46 1.34 0.07 -4.29
C ASN A 46 1.09 1.31 -5.14
N LEU A 47 1.96 2.31 -5.09
CA LEU A 47 1.84 3.52 -5.89
C LEU A 47 1.86 3.20 -7.40
N ILE A 48 2.82 2.39 -7.84
CA ILE A 48 2.95 1.97 -9.25
C ILE A 48 1.75 1.13 -9.67
N SER A 49 1.39 0.10 -8.90
CA SER A 49 0.26 -0.80 -9.20
C SER A 49 -1.07 -0.05 -9.25
N ASN A 50 -1.30 0.87 -8.31
CA ASN A 50 -2.52 1.66 -8.25
C ASN A 50 -2.60 2.64 -9.42
N THR A 51 -1.47 3.25 -9.78
CA THR A 51 -1.37 4.13 -10.96
C THR A 51 -1.68 3.37 -12.24
N LEU A 52 -1.10 2.17 -12.42
CA LEU A 52 -1.37 1.31 -13.59
C LEU A 52 -2.84 0.87 -13.64
N THR A 53 -3.44 0.55 -12.48
CA THR A 53 -4.86 0.18 -12.39
C THR A 53 -5.77 1.35 -12.80
N PHE A 54 -5.45 2.57 -12.34
CA PHE A 54 -6.18 3.77 -12.72
C PHE A 54 -6.06 4.09 -14.21
N ILE A 55 -4.84 3.99 -14.77
CA ILE A 55 -4.61 4.16 -16.21
C ILE A 55 -5.39 3.11 -17.01
N ALA A 56 -5.37 1.85 -16.60
CA ALA A 56 -6.12 0.77 -17.26
C ALA A 56 -7.65 0.98 -17.18
N ALA A 57 -8.16 1.60 -16.12
CA ALA A 57 -9.57 1.96 -16.03
C ALA A 57 -9.91 3.17 -16.94
N LEU A 58 -9.01 4.14 -17.02
CA LEU A 58 -9.13 5.31 -17.92
C LEU A 58 -9.19 4.93 -19.39
N THR A 59 -8.48 3.87 -19.82
CA THR A 59 -8.54 3.42 -21.22
C THR A 59 -9.90 2.84 -21.61
N ILE A 60 -10.75 2.48 -20.64
CA ILE A 60 -12.11 2.00 -20.88
C ILE A 60 -13.10 3.16 -20.82
N SER A 61 -13.15 3.91 -19.71
CA SER A 61 -14.03 5.08 -19.58
C SER A 61 -13.67 5.94 -18.37
N LEU A 62 -14.06 7.22 -18.42
CA LEU A 62 -13.99 8.14 -17.28
C LEU A 62 -14.81 7.66 -16.08
N GLY A 63 -15.98 7.06 -16.31
CA GLY A 63 -16.81 6.51 -15.24
C GLY A 63 -16.12 5.36 -14.50
N LEU A 64 -15.51 4.44 -15.24
CA LEU A 64 -14.75 3.32 -14.66
C LEU A 64 -13.49 3.80 -13.94
N ALA A 65 -12.82 4.83 -14.46
CA ALA A 65 -11.70 5.47 -13.78
C ALA A 65 -12.11 6.09 -12.43
N GLY A 66 -13.30 6.71 -12.37
CA GLY A 66 -13.88 7.22 -11.12
C GLY A 66 -14.14 6.10 -10.11
N VAL A 67 -14.72 4.98 -10.56
CA VAL A 67 -14.93 3.79 -9.72
C VAL A 67 -13.60 3.19 -9.25
N ALA A 68 -12.60 3.12 -10.13
CA ALA A 68 -11.26 2.65 -9.79
C ALA A 68 -10.60 3.56 -8.74
N LEU A 69 -10.71 4.89 -8.86
CA LEU A 69 -10.24 5.81 -7.82
C LEU A 69 -10.90 5.56 -6.48
N LEU A 70 -12.22 5.40 -6.46
CA LEU A 70 -12.95 5.11 -5.22
C LEU A 70 -12.46 3.81 -4.58
N TYR A 71 -12.31 2.75 -5.39
CA TYR A 71 -11.73 1.48 -4.98
C TYR A 71 -10.31 1.63 -4.42
N LEU A 72 -9.44 2.36 -5.12
CA LEU A 72 -8.05 2.58 -4.74
C LEU A 72 -7.93 3.32 -3.39
N VAL A 73 -8.74 4.35 -3.17
CA VAL A 73 -8.78 5.09 -1.90
C VAL A 73 -9.22 4.18 -0.75
N LEU A 74 -10.26 3.37 -0.97
CA LEU A 74 -10.77 2.45 0.05
C LEU A 74 -9.74 1.38 0.42
N VAL A 75 -9.14 0.72 -0.58
CA VAL A 75 -8.12 -0.32 -0.37
C VAL A 75 -6.89 0.25 0.32
N HIS A 76 -6.41 1.42 -0.11
CA HIS A 76 -5.25 2.05 0.48
C HIS A 76 -5.47 2.37 1.97
N LYS A 77 -6.64 2.91 2.32
CA LYS A 77 -6.97 3.23 3.71
C LYS A 77 -7.07 1.95 4.56
N LEU A 78 -7.71 0.92 4.02
CA LEU A 78 -7.91 -0.37 4.70
C LEU A 78 -6.58 -1.10 4.94
N GLU A 79 -5.69 -1.10 3.95
CA GLU A 79 -4.33 -1.58 4.08
C GLU A 79 -3.55 -0.79 5.14
N TYR A 80 -3.66 0.54 5.16
CA TYR A 80 -2.98 1.37 6.15
C TYR A 80 -3.39 1.01 7.57
N PHE A 81 -4.69 0.82 7.82
CA PHE A 81 -5.20 0.38 9.12
C PHE A 81 -4.69 -1.01 9.51
N ILE A 82 -4.67 -1.96 8.57
CA ILE A 82 -4.19 -3.32 8.81
C ILE A 82 -2.68 -3.32 9.10
N ASN A 83 -1.89 -2.64 8.26
CA ASN A 83 -0.44 -2.58 8.40
C ASN A 83 -0.03 -1.85 9.68
N ALA A 84 -0.70 -0.74 10.02
CA ALA A 84 -0.47 -0.02 11.27
C ALA A 84 -0.72 -0.90 12.50
N LYS A 85 -1.79 -1.70 12.50
CA LYS A 85 -2.11 -2.63 13.59
C LYS A 85 -1.09 -3.78 13.70
N ILE A 86 -0.67 -4.34 12.58
CA ILE A 86 0.27 -5.48 12.54
C ILE A 86 1.70 -5.05 12.92
N ILE A 87 2.18 -3.94 12.34
CA ILE A 87 3.53 -3.45 12.55
C ILE A 87 3.66 -2.86 13.96
N GLY A 88 2.69 -2.08 14.41
CA GLY A 88 2.72 -1.51 15.75
C GLY A 88 2.81 -2.56 16.86
N HIS A 89 2.14 -3.69 16.68
CA HIS A 89 2.20 -4.82 17.62
C HIS A 89 3.56 -5.55 17.61
N LYS A 90 4.29 -5.56 16.48
CA LYS A 90 5.59 -6.25 16.38
C LYS A 90 6.76 -5.47 16.97
N ILE A 91 6.70 -4.14 16.97
CA ILE A 91 7.79 -3.27 17.46
C ILE A 91 7.43 -2.51 18.75
N ASN A 92 6.29 -2.80 19.38
CA ASN A 92 5.74 -2.00 20.48
C ASN A 92 5.78 -0.50 20.13
N ALA A 93 5.36 -0.18 18.90
CA ALA A 93 5.29 1.17 18.40
C ALA A 93 3.85 1.52 18.09
N ASN A 94 3.43 2.71 18.52
CA ASN A 94 2.10 3.18 18.18
C ASN A 94 2.08 3.57 16.71
N ALA A 95 0.95 3.30 16.04
CA ALA A 95 0.76 3.62 14.62
C ALA A 95 1.07 5.09 14.27
N TRP A 96 0.78 6.01 15.19
CA TRP A 96 1.04 7.44 15.00
C TRP A 96 2.55 7.78 14.99
N GLU A 97 3.40 7.02 15.68
CA GLU A 97 4.85 7.28 15.71
C GLU A 97 5.47 6.98 14.34
N ILE A 98 5.03 5.88 13.72
CA ILE A 98 5.48 5.47 12.38
C ILE A 98 4.96 6.44 11.32
N LEU A 99 3.69 6.85 11.42
CA LEU A 99 3.09 7.90 10.57
C LEU A 99 3.90 9.20 10.62
N LEU A 100 4.25 9.65 11.83
CA LEU A 100 4.99 10.88 12.04
C LEU A 100 6.42 10.76 11.51
N ALA A 101 7.09 9.62 11.72
CA ALA A 101 8.40 9.35 11.14
C ALA A 101 8.37 9.37 9.60
N MET A 102 7.36 8.75 8.99
CA MET A 102 7.13 8.79 7.54
C MET A 102 7.00 10.22 7.02
N LEU A 103 6.23 11.06 7.71
CA LEU A 103 5.96 12.44 7.28
C LEU A 103 7.19 13.35 7.44
N ILE A 104 7.96 13.18 8.52
CA ILE A 104 9.23 13.89 8.71
C ILE A 104 10.25 13.50 7.64
N PHE A 105 10.43 12.20 7.41
CA PHE A 105 11.39 11.72 6.42
C PHE A 105 10.97 12.11 5.00
N GLU A 106 9.68 12.07 4.68
CA GLU A 106 9.14 12.59 3.42
C GLU A 106 9.44 14.08 3.25
N SER A 107 9.24 14.89 4.30
CA SER A 107 9.52 16.32 4.22
C SER A 107 11.01 16.65 4.01
N ILE A 108 11.93 15.79 4.46
CA ILE A 108 13.38 16.04 4.38
C ILE A 108 13.98 15.42 3.11
N PHE A 109 13.56 14.20 2.75
CA PHE A 109 14.17 13.40 1.69
C PHE A 109 13.20 13.05 0.56
N GLY A 110 11.94 13.48 0.63
CA GLY A 110 10.91 13.15 -0.35
C GLY A 110 10.53 11.67 -0.34
N LEU A 111 10.23 11.12 -1.52
CA LEU A 111 9.77 9.74 -1.68
C LEU A 111 10.76 8.72 -1.09
N SER A 112 12.07 8.94 -1.25
CA SER A 112 13.11 8.07 -0.69
C SER A 112 13.10 8.06 0.84
N GLY A 113 12.83 9.20 1.46
CA GLY A 113 12.61 9.31 2.90
C GLY A 113 11.40 8.52 3.37
N LEU A 114 10.26 8.69 2.69
CA LEU A 114 9.02 7.99 3.00
C LEU A 114 9.21 6.46 3.02
N ILE A 115 9.99 5.92 2.07
CA ILE A 115 10.32 4.48 1.97
C ILE A 115 11.24 4.05 3.12
N ALA A 116 12.24 4.87 3.45
CA ALA A 116 13.25 4.52 4.44
C ALA A 116 12.77 4.70 5.90
N ALA A 117 11.78 5.57 6.13
CA ALA A 117 11.31 5.96 7.46
C ALA A 117 10.97 4.80 8.40
N PRO A 118 10.26 3.73 8.00
CA PRO A 118 9.91 2.64 8.91
C PRO A 118 11.13 1.87 9.41
N ILE A 119 12.14 1.71 8.54
CA ILE A 119 13.38 1.00 8.85
C ILE A 119 14.21 1.83 9.83
N PHE A 120 14.41 3.12 9.51
CA PHE A 120 15.14 4.03 10.39
C PHE A 120 14.45 4.23 11.74
N TYR A 121 13.12 4.35 11.76
CA TYR A 121 12.37 4.47 13.00
C TYR A 121 12.47 3.20 13.86
N ALA A 122 12.37 2.01 13.26
CA ALA A 122 12.54 0.75 13.98
C ALA A 122 13.96 0.62 14.56
N TYR A 123 14.99 0.98 13.79
CA TYR A 123 16.38 0.99 14.26
C TYR A 123 16.58 1.98 15.42
N LEU A 124 16.13 3.22 15.26
CA LEU A 124 16.23 4.25 16.31
C LEU A 124 15.54 3.81 17.60
N LYS A 125 14.36 3.20 17.50
CA LYS A 125 13.61 2.71 18.65
C LYS A 125 14.30 1.55 19.37
N LEU A 126 15.02 0.70 18.64
CA LEU A 126 15.87 -0.34 19.22
C LEU A 126 17.04 0.27 19.98
N GLU A 127 17.77 1.19 19.36
CA GLU A 127 18.92 1.86 19.99
C GLU A 127 18.54 2.61 21.27
N LEU A 128 17.39 3.31 21.26
CA LEU A 128 16.88 4.02 22.44
C LEU A 128 16.52 3.07 23.59
N LYS A 129 15.99 1.88 23.28
CA LYS A 129 15.70 0.85 24.29
C LYS A 129 16.99 0.24 24.86
N ASP A 130 17.96 -0.04 24.01
CA ASP A 130 19.26 -0.59 24.43
C ASP A 130 20.01 0.43 25.30
N ALA A 131 19.90 1.72 24.98
CA ALA A 131 20.42 2.83 25.78
C ALA A 131 19.58 3.14 27.04
N ARG A 132 18.45 2.45 27.26
CA ARG A 132 17.49 2.66 28.37
C ARG A 132 16.94 4.09 28.45
N LEU A 133 16.76 4.74 27.30
CA LEU A 133 16.17 6.07 27.20
C LEU A 133 14.64 6.04 27.07
N ILE A 134 14.08 4.88 26.71
CA ILE A 134 12.63 4.58 26.65
C ILE A 134 12.35 3.12 27.01
#